data_AF-A0A349YQD5-F1
#
_entry.id   AF-A0A349YQD5-F1
#
_cell.length_a   1.000
_cell.length_b   1.000
_cell.length_c   1.000
_cell.angle_alpha   90.00
_cell.angle_beta   90.00
_cell.angle_gamma   90.00
#
_symmetry.space_group_name_H-M   'P 1'
#
loop_
_entity.id
_entity.type
_entity.pdbx_description
1 polymer ?
#
loop_
_entity_poly.entity_id
_entity_poly.type
_entity_poly.pdbx_seq_one_letter_code
_entity_poly.pdbx_strand_id
1 'polypeptide(L)'
;MKKLQNETLQRFVDIFVQELKRENDNREYHETKKLNIPFILSSLHQSFSNNPGSYKEFISDLGMYPDYNIEIEDSKNDYDGIIDVEISLIKYQDGDYNYYRDYDSPSYNYEICFSYDERNWGYCECTPDMEDYREDKKCCGHGCDASFCSFSLHKINHIVSDSWHGDEHDYWDFEDEFYMDDKELADKKNKEETERKIRELQKRISADSKKLAELTSDFPVDVDEELDKYKKTIEFMKKIGI
;
A
#
# COMPACT_ATOMS: atom_id res chain seq x y z
N MET A 1 33.93 -4.14 -13.19
CA MET A 1 33.53 -5.19 -12.23
C MET A 1 34.19 -6.50 -12.66
N LYS A 2 34.78 -7.28 -11.73
CA LYS A 2 35.32 -8.61 -12.08
C LYS A 2 34.15 -9.52 -12.47
N LYS A 3 34.34 -10.40 -13.46
CA LYS A 3 33.32 -11.38 -13.83
C LYS A 3 33.10 -12.37 -12.67
N LEU A 4 31.84 -12.73 -12.45
CA LEU A 4 31.44 -13.82 -11.58
C LEU A 4 31.93 -15.15 -12.16
N GLN A 5 32.26 -16.10 -11.29
CA GLN A 5 32.67 -17.44 -11.71
C GLN A 5 31.50 -18.27 -12.24
N ASN A 6 30.29 -18.04 -11.71
CA ASN A 6 29.08 -18.70 -12.19
C ASN A 6 28.52 -17.98 -13.42
N GLU A 7 28.49 -18.66 -14.56
CA GLU A 7 28.09 -18.08 -15.85
C GLU A 7 26.63 -17.66 -15.89
N THR A 8 25.73 -18.41 -15.24
CA THR A 8 24.30 -18.06 -15.14
C THR A 8 24.09 -16.77 -14.36
N LEU A 9 24.71 -16.64 -13.19
CA LEU A 9 24.66 -15.41 -12.39
C LEU A 9 25.34 -14.24 -13.12
N GLN A 10 26.44 -14.49 -13.83
CA GLN A 10 27.08 -13.45 -14.65
C GLN A 10 26.13 -12.96 -15.74
N ARG A 11 25.49 -13.87 -16.47
CA ARG A 11 24.50 -13.53 -17.50
C ARG A 11 23.33 -12.74 -16.92
N PHE A 12 22.83 -13.15 -15.75
CA PHE A 12 21.79 -12.40 -15.04
C PHE A 12 22.22 -10.98 -14.72
N VAL A 13 23.41 -10.80 -14.14
CA VAL A 13 23.94 -9.47 -13.83
C VAL A 13 24.13 -8.63 -15.10
N ASP A 14 24.59 -9.22 -16.19
CA ASP A 14 24.78 -8.51 -17.46
C ASP A 14 23.44 -8.01 -18.03
N ILE A 15 22.39 -8.84 -17.98
CA ILE A 15 21.03 -8.45 -18.40
C ILE A 15 20.47 -7.38 -17.47
N PHE A 16 20.57 -7.58 -16.15
CA PHE A 16 20.08 -6.63 -15.16
C PHE A 16 20.75 -5.25 -15.27
N VAL A 17 22.05 -5.20 -15.59
CA VAL A 17 22.77 -3.94 -15.89
C VAL A 17 22.16 -3.21 -17.08
N GLN A 18 21.72 -3.92 -18.13
CA GLN A 18 21.09 -3.27 -19.28
C GLN A 18 19.72 -2.72 -18.92
N GLU A 19 18.92 -3.47 -18.17
CA GLU A 19 17.59 -3.00 -17.73
C GLU A 19 17.71 -1.80 -16.77
N LEU A 20 18.67 -1.78 -15.85
CA LEU A 20 18.95 -0.61 -15.01
C LEU A 20 19.35 0.64 -15.83
N LYS A 21 20.07 0.45 -16.96
CA LYS A 21 20.40 1.56 -17.86
C LYS A 21 19.17 2.05 -18.60
N ARG A 22 18.37 1.13 -19.14
CA ARG A 22 17.10 1.44 -19.82
C ARG A 22 16.15 2.19 -18.89
N GLU A 23 16.07 1.75 -17.63
CA GLU A 23 15.27 2.41 -16.61
C GLU A 23 15.83 3.80 -16.28
N ASN A 24 17.14 3.99 -16.25
CA ASN A 24 17.72 5.33 -16.11
C ASN A 24 17.40 6.28 -17.27
N ASP A 25 17.35 5.77 -18.51
CA ASP A 25 16.93 6.55 -19.67
C ASP A 25 15.44 6.94 -19.56
N ASN A 26 14.60 6.02 -19.07
CA ASN A 26 13.19 6.26 -18.78
C ASN A 26 12.98 7.32 -17.68
N ARG A 27 13.72 7.19 -16.57
CA ARG A 27 13.69 8.14 -15.46
C ARG A 27 14.15 9.54 -15.89
N GLU A 28 15.18 9.63 -16.73
CA GLU A 28 15.61 10.90 -17.32
C GLU A 28 14.53 11.55 -18.17
N TYR A 29 13.87 10.77 -19.02
CA TYR A 29 12.76 11.26 -19.84
C TYR A 29 11.59 11.79 -19.00
N HIS A 30 11.34 11.17 -17.85
CA HIS A 30 10.29 11.58 -16.90
C HIS A 30 10.76 12.55 -15.82
N GLU A 31 11.98 13.10 -15.92
CA GLU A 31 12.58 14.02 -14.93
C GLU A 31 12.63 13.45 -13.49
N THR A 32 12.66 12.12 -13.34
CA THR A 32 12.84 11.44 -12.06
C THR A 32 14.31 11.11 -11.80
N LYS A 33 14.64 10.88 -10.52
CA LYS A 33 16.03 10.67 -10.08
C LYS A 33 16.57 9.36 -10.67
N LYS A 34 17.69 9.45 -11.40
CA LYS A 34 18.44 8.28 -11.88
C LYS A 34 18.90 7.39 -10.72
N LEU A 35 18.81 6.09 -10.96
CA LEU A 35 19.36 5.01 -10.16
C LEU A 35 20.90 5.04 -10.22
N ASN A 36 21.51 4.88 -9.04
CA ASN A 36 22.94 4.68 -8.92
C ASN A 36 23.27 3.20 -9.18
N ILE A 37 23.49 2.84 -10.44
CA ILE A 37 23.71 1.45 -10.87
C ILE A 37 24.85 0.77 -10.11
N PRO A 38 26.06 1.37 -9.95
CA PRO A 38 27.12 0.76 -9.15
C PRO A 38 26.72 0.50 -7.69
N PHE A 39 25.91 1.38 -7.10
CA PHE A 39 25.43 1.22 -5.73
C PHE A 39 24.50 0.01 -5.60
N ILE A 40 23.49 -0.09 -6.47
CA ILE A 40 22.54 -1.22 -6.50
C ILE A 40 23.25 -2.55 -6.74
N LEU A 41 24.18 -2.59 -7.70
CA LEU A 41 24.88 -3.83 -8.05
C LEU A 41 25.91 -4.27 -7.02
N SER A 42 26.38 -3.38 -6.14
CA SER A 42 27.53 -3.66 -5.27
C SER A 42 27.29 -4.86 -4.35
N SER A 43 26.17 -4.88 -3.65
CA SER A 43 25.82 -5.95 -2.70
C SER A 43 25.41 -7.23 -3.41
N LEU A 44 24.64 -7.13 -4.50
CA LEU A 44 24.25 -8.27 -5.33
C LEU A 44 25.48 -9.00 -5.89
N HIS A 45 26.40 -8.24 -6.52
CA HIS A 45 27.63 -8.80 -7.10
C HIS A 45 28.54 -9.41 -6.03
N GLN A 46 28.69 -8.73 -4.89
CA GLN A 46 29.48 -9.25 -3.77
C GLN A 46 28.89 -10.56 -3.24
N SER A 47 27.57 -10.63 -3.05
CA SER A 47 26.92 -11.84 -2.53
C SER A 47 27.01 -13.00 -3.51
N PHE A 48 26.78 -12.76 -4.81
CA PHE A 48 26.95 -13.77 -5.86
C PHE A 48 28.39 -14.27 -5.97
N SER A 49 29.37 -13.39 -5.77
CA SER A 49 30.80 -13.76 -5.77
C SER A 49 31.16 -14.64 -4.58
N ASN A 50 30.68 -14.28 -3.39
CA ASN A 50 31.10 -14.90 -2.14
C ASN A 50 30.34 -16.20 -1.84
N ASN A 51 29.04 -16.24 -2.16
CA ASN A 51 28.13 -17.30 -1.73
C ASN A 51 27.23 -17.83 -2.87
N PRO A 52 27.79 -18.25 -4.02
CA PRO A 52 26.97 -18.72 -5.15
C PRO A 52 26.08 -19.92 -4.81
N GLY A 53 26.48 -20.76 -3.85
CA GLY A 53 25.70 -21.92 -3.41
C GLY A 53 24.35 -21.59 -2.77
N SER A 54 24.19 -20.39 -2.20
CA SER A 54 22.91 -19.92 -1.64
C SER A 54 21.86 -19.68 -2.72
N TYR A 55 22.28 -19.53 -3.97
CA TYR A 55 21.43 -19.21 -5.12
C TYR A 55 21.14 -20.43 -6.00
N LYS A 56 21.39 -21.66 -5.52
CA LYS A 56 21.27 -22.89 -6.33
C LYS A 56 19.93 -23.04 -7.06
N GLU A 57 18.83 -22.68 -6.39
CA GLU A 57 17.48 -22.79 -6.95
C GLU A 57 17.26 -21.73 -8.02
N PHE A 58 17.57 -20.47 -7.69
CA PHE A 58 17.53 -19.36 -8.64
C PHE A 58 18.38 -19.61 -9.89
N ILE A 59 19.62 -20.13 -9.72
CA ILE A 59 20.50 -20.51 -10.82
C ILE A 59 19.89 -21.60 -11.69
N SER A 60 19.30 -22.63 -11.06
CA SER A 60 18.64 -23.73 -11.78
C SER A 60 17.48 -23.20 -12.62
N ASP A 61 16.65 -22.35 -12.02
CA ASP A 61 15.46 -21.79 -12.67
C ASP A 61 15.83 -20.87 -13.83
N LEU A 62 16.80 -19.96 -13.65
CA LEU A 62 17.35 -19.15 -14.76
C LEU A 62 17.97 -20.01 -15.88
N GLY A 63 18.52 -21.18 -15.54
CA GLY A 63 19.04 -22.12 -16.52
C GLY A 63 17.93 -22.83 -17.31
N MET A 64 16.78 -23.10 -16.70
CA MET A 64 15.62 -23.71 -17.35
C MET A 64 14.83 -22.72 -18.21
N TYR A 65 14.80 -21.45 -17.80
CA TYR A 65 14.05 -20.36 -18.45
C TYR A 65 15.00 -19.23 -18.84
N PRO A 66 15.76 -19.34 -19.94
CA PRO A 66 16.80 -18.37 -20.29
C PRO A 66 16.28 -17.05 -20.87
N ASP A 67 14.98 -16.94 -21.17
CA ASP A 67 14.35 -15.79 -21.84
C ASP A 67 13.50 -14.95 -20.86
N TYR A 68 13.87 -14.97 -19.58
CA TYR A 68 13.17 -14.23 -18.53
C TYR A 68 13.18 -12.72 -18.76
N ASN A 69 12.12 -12.06 -18.29
CA ASN A 69 12.00 -10.61 -18.27
C ASN A 69 12.42 -10.08 -16.89
N ILE A 70 12.96 -8.86 -16.87
CA ILE A 70 13.21 -8.11 -15.64
C ILE A 70 12.42 -6.81 -15.72
N GLU A 71 11.55 -6.59 -14.74
CA GLU A 71 10.80 -5.36 -14.56
C GLU A 71 11.29 -4.65 -13.30
N ILE A 72 11.47 -3.33 -13.38
CA ILE A 72 11.99 -2.51 -12.28
C ILE A 72 10.89 -1.53 -11.91
N GLU A 73 10.44 -1.62 -10.67
CA GLU A 73 9.43 -0.75 -10.10
C GLU A 73 10.04 0.12 -9.00
N ASP A 74 9.38 1.24 -8.71
CA ASP A 74 9.66 1.96 -7.47
C ASP A 74 9.34 1.03 -6.28
N SER A 75 10.16 1.12 -5.23
CA SER A 75 10.02 0.23 -4.08
C SER A 75 8.65 0.38 -3.42
N LYS A 76 8.04 -0.76 -3.07
CA LYS A 76 6.82 -0.83 -2.25
C LYS A 76 7.09 -0.49 -0.78
N ASN A 77 8.35 -0.50 -0.37
CA ASN A 77 8.80 -0.07 0.95
C ASN A 77 9.18 1.42 0.94
N ASP A 78 8.30 2.25 1.52
CA ASP A 78 8.46 3.71 1.59
C ASP A 78 9.50 4.20 2.62
N TYR A 79 10.01 3.32 3.49
CA TYR A 79 10.94 3.72 4.55
C TYR A 79 12.37 3.87 4.05
N ASP A 80 12.94 2.79 3.52
CA ASP A 80 14.34 2.70 3.11
C ASP A 80 14.51 2.04 1.74
N GLY A 81 13.41 1.78 1.04
CA GLY A 81 13.43 1.10 -0.24
C GLY A 81 14.00 1.94 -1.38
N ILE A 82 14.67 1.27 -2.31
CA ILE A 82 15.29 1.88 -3.49
C ILE A 82 14.48 1.54 -4.73
N ILE A 83 14.38 0.25 -5.05
CA ILE A 83 13.61 -0.32 -6.16
C ILE A 83 13.24 -1.76 -5.82
N ASP A 84 12.15 -2.23 -6.41
CA ASP A 84 11.81 -3.65 -6.46
C ASP A 84 11.99 -4.16 -7.89
N VAL A 85 12.50 -5.38 -8.02
CA VAL A 85 12.85 -5.97 -9.31
C VAL A 85 12.14 -7.29 -9.47
N GLU A 86 11.13 -7.33 -10.32
CA GLU A 86 10.42 -8.55 -10.67
C GLU A 86 11.13 -9.28 -11.81
N ILE A 87 11.24 -10.60 -11.68
CA ILE A 87 11.86 -11.49 -12.66
C ILE A 87 10.84 -12.56 -13.04
N SER A 88 10.21 -12.35 -14.20
CA SER A 88 9.23 -13.29 -14.76
C SER A 88 9.94 -14.30 -15.65
N LEU A 89 9.89 -15.57 -15.28
CA LEU A 89 10.53 -16.66 -16.01
C LEU A 89 9.69 -17.05 -17.23
N ILE A 90 10.32 -17.08 -18.41
CA ILE A 90 9.64 -17.38 -19.67
C ILE A 90 10.52 -18.34 -20.48
N LYS A 91 9.86 -19.31 -21.12
CA LYS A 91 10.47 -20.19 -22.09
C LYS A 91 9.62 -20.22 -23.35
N TYR A 92 10.18 -19.74 -24.46
CA TYR A 92 9.52 -19.84 -25.76
C TYR A 92 9.69 -21.25 -26.32
N GLN A 93 8.63 -21.82 -26.91
CA GLN A 93 8.76 -23.09 -27.61
C GLN A 93 9.49 -22.89 -28.95
N ASP A 94 10.45 -23.76 -29.25
CA ASP A 94 11.14 -23.78 -30.54
C ASP A 94 10.18 -24.29 -31.63
N GLY A 95 9.46 -23.40 -32.32
CA GLY A 95 8.60 -23.82 -33.43
C GLY A 95 7.62 -22.77 -33.95
N ASP A 96 7.75 -22.47 -35.24
CA ASP A 96 6.88 -21.72 -36.17
C ASP A 96 6.41 -20.31 -35.78
N TYR A 97 6.69 -19.36 -36.67
CA TYR A 97 6.42 -17.92 -36.57
C TYR A 97 4.91 -17.59 -36.66
N ASN A 98 4.09 -18.16 -35.78
CA ASN A 98 2.71 -17.71 -35.59
C ASN A 98 2.67 -16.60 -34.54
N TYR A 99 1.84 -15.59 -34.81
CA TYR A 99 1.75 -14.31 -34.09
C TYR A 99 1.42 -14.41 -32.59
N TYR A 100 1.04 -15.59 -32.12
CA TYR A 100 0.81 -15.92 -30.72
C TYR A 100 1.89 -16.89 -30.30
N ARG A 101 2.98 -16.39 -29.71
CA ARG A 101 4.03 -17.25 -29.16
C ARG A 101 3.42 -18.02 -27.99
N ASP A 102 3.25 -19.33 -28.14
CA ASP A 102 3.05 -20.21 -26.99
C ASP A 102 4.34 -20.16 -26.16
N TYR A 103 4.23 -19.59 -24.97
CA TYR A 103 5.31 -19.56 -23.99
C TYR A 103 4.90 -20.39 -22.77
N ASP A 104 5.89 -21.07 -22.21
CA ASP A 104 5.77 -21.76 -20.93
C ASP A 104 6.33 -20.85 -19.84
N SER A 105 5.55 -20.65 -18.78
CA SER A 105 5.93 -19.87 -17.61
C SER A 105 5.54 -20.64 -16.35
N PRO A 106 6.44 -20.77 -15.36
CA PRO A 106 6.08 -21.44 -14.11
C PRO A 106 5.05 -20.62 -13.33
N SER A 107 4.36 -21.26 -12.39
CA SER A 107 3.41 -20.61 -11.47
C SER A 107 4.12 -19.82 -10.35
N TYR A 108 5.29 -19.25 -10.64
CA TYR A 108 6.07 -18.43 -9.72
C TYR A 108 6.95 -17.45 -10.47
N ASN A 109 7.28 -16.35 -9.81
CA ASN A 109 8.26 -15.36 -10.23
C ASN A 109 9.30 -15.15 -9.11
N TYR A 110 10.36 -14.41 -9.42
CA TYR A 110 11.32 -13.94 -8.41
C TYR A 110 11.19 -12.43 -8.22
N GLU A 111 11.41 -11.94 -7.01
CA GLU A 111 11.46 -10.51 -6.70
C GLU A 111 12.76 -10.21 -5.93
N ILE A 112 13.49 -9.17 -6.35
CA ILE A 112 14.63 -8.62 -5.62
C ILE A 112 14.27 -7.24 -5.10
N CYS A 113 14.20 -7.09 -3.78
CA CYS A 113 13.95 -5.81 -3.14
C CYS A 113 15.28 -5.20 -2.72
N PHE A 114 15.58 -3.98 -3.19
CA PHE A 114 16.78 -3.25 -2.81
C PHE A 114 16.44 -2.16 -1.81
N SER A 115 17.21 -2.06 -0.72
CA SER A 115 17.02 -1.02 0.30
C SER A 115 18.34 -0.42 0.77
N TYR A 116 18.26 0.67 1.54
CA TYR A 116 19.42 1.33 2.13
C TYR A 116 19.83 0.63 3.45
N ASP A 117 21.07 0.14 3.52
CA ASP A 117 21.75 -0.26 4.77
C ASP A 117 22.54 0.93 5.31
N GLU A 118 21.90 1.74 6.15
CA GLU A 118 22.54 2.88 6.80
C GLU A 118 23.41 2.45 7.98
N ARG A 119 24.69 2.84 7.92
CA ARG A 119 25.68 2.57 8.94
C ARG A 119 26.14 3.87 9.56
N ASN A 120 25.55 4.22 10.69
CA ASN A 120 25.84 5.44 11.43
C ASN A 120 26.87 5.16 12.54
N TRP A 121 28.16 5.37 12.22
CA TRP A 121 29.31 5.13 13.11
C TRP A 121 29.84 6.42 13.76
N GLY A 122 29.21 7.57 13.49
CA GLY A 122 29.53 8.86 14.08
C GLY A 122 30.29 9.79 13.12
N TYR A 123 30.76 10.92 13.65
CA TYR A 123 31.44 11.94 12.85
C TYR A 123 32.69 11.39 12.16
N CYS A 124 32.78 11.60 10.85
CA CYS A 124 33.94 11.18 10.07
C CYS A 124 35.13 12.11 10.36
N GLU A 125 36.22 11.54 10.87
CA GLU A 125 37.45 12.27 11.21
C GLU A 125 38.54 12.15 10.13
N CYS A 126 38.16 11.81 8.89
CA CYS A 126 39.11 11.63 7.79
C CYS A 126 39.88 12.91 7.48
N THR A 127 41.20 12.79 7.36
CA THR A 127 42.08 13.88 6.93
C THR A 127 42.83 13.52 5.63
N PRO A 128 43.24 14.50 4.80
CA PRO A 128 43.90 14.23 3.52
C PRO A 128 45.24 13.47 3.60
N ASP A 129 45.85 13.41 4.78
CA ASP A 129 47.09 12.68 5.06
C ASP A 129 46.87 11.20 5.41
N MET A 130 45.61 10.75 5.57
CA MET A 130 45.31 9.34 5.87
C MET A 130 45.53 8.43 4.66
N GLU A 131 45.95 7.19 4.92
CA GLU A 131 46.04 6.13 3.92
C GLU A 131 44.68 5.88 3.26
N ASP A 132 44.69 5.63 1.94
CA ASP A 132 43.50 5.46 1.10
C ASP A 132 42.51 6.64 1.08
N TYR A 133 42.90 7.82 1.58
CA TYR A 133 42.08 9.02 1.45
C TYR A 133 41.83 9.36 -0.02
N ARG A 134 40.55 9.51 -0.37
CA ARG A 134 40.13 9.90 -1.71
C ARG A 134 39.66 11.34 -1.74
N GLU A 135 40.37 12.18 -2.46
CA GLU A 135 40.03 13.61 -2.60
C GLU A 135 38.62 13.82 -3.18
N ASP A 136 38.21 13.00 -4.15
CA ASP A 136 36.87 13.10 -4.75
C ASP A 136 35.73 12.68 -3.81
N LYS A 137 36.05 11.92 -2.76
CA LYS A 137 35.11 11.46 -1.72
C LYS A 137 35.28 12.18 -0.39
N LYS A 138 36.37 12.93 -0.23
CA LYS A 138 36.80 13.60 1.00
C LYS A 138 36.80 12.68 2.22
N CYS A 139 37.15 11.40 2.02
CA CYS A 139 37.07 10.35 3.04
C CYS A 139 37.96 9.15 2.62
N CYS A 140 38.46 8.39 3.60
CA CYS A 140 39.13 7.10 3.36
C CYS A 140 38.14 5.92 3.27
N GLY A 141 36.90 6.10 3.75
CA GLY A 141 35.86 5.07 3.70
C GLY A 141 35.92 4.03 4.83
N HIS A 142 36.75 4.26 5.85
CA HIS A 142 36.88 3.37 7.00
C HIS A 142 36.20 3.95 8.24
N GLY A 143 35.16 3.28 8.73
CA GLY A 143 34.51 3.62 10.01
C GLY A 143 33.74 4.94 10.04
N CYS A 144 33.50 5.57 8.89
CA CYS A 144 32.65 6.75 8.76
C CYS A 144 31.19 6.36 8.44
N ASP A 145 30.26 7.29 8.71
CA ASP A 145 28.87 7.18 8.28
C ASP A 145 28.79 6.86 6.78
N ALA A 146 28.09 5.79 6.45
CA ALA A 146 27.93 5.34 5.08
C ALA A 146 26.60 4.62 4.90
N SER A 147 25.95 4.87 3.78
CA SER A 147 24.85 4.02 3.31
C SER A 147 25.40 3.02 2.31
N PHE A 148 25.00 1.77 2.45
CA PHE A 148 25.24 0.72 1.47
C PHE A 148 23.90 0.24 0.90
N CYS A 149 23.96 -0.54 -0.18
CA CYS A 149 22.79 -1.19 -0.69
C CYS A 149 22.65 -2.56 -0.02
N SER A 150 21.48 -2.87 0.52
CA SER A 150 21.09 -4.23 0.89
C SER A 150 20.13 -4.78 -0.18
N PHE A 151 19.96 -6.10 -0.18
CA PHE A 151 18.90 -6.71 -0.99
C PHE A 151 18.37 -7.98 -0.34
N SER A 152 17.13 -8.31 -0.67
CA SER A 152 16.53 -9.63 -0.45
C SER A 152 16.11 -10.24 -1.79
N LEU A 153 16.14 -11.57 -1.90
CA LEU A 153 15.66 -12.30 -3.07
C LEU A 153 14.55 -13.24 -2.61
N HIS A 154 13.37 -13.09 -3.20
CA HIS A 154 12.16 -13.85 -2.90
C HIS A 154 11.75 -14.69 -4.10
N LYS A 155 11.28 -15.92 -3.86
CA LYS A 155 10.54 -16.72 -4.82
C LYS A 155 9.06 -16.64 -4.45
N ILE A 156 8.25 -16.11 -5.34
CA ILE A 156 6.83 -15.82 -5.09
C ILE A 156 6.00 -16.85 -5.85
N ASN A 157 5.31 -17.71 -5.12
CA ASN A 157 4.43 -18.71 -5.73
C ASN A 157 3.02 -18.13 -5.95
N HIS A 158 2.53 -18.21 -7.18
CA HIS A 158 1.16 -17.91 -7.52
C HIS A 158 0.27 -19.11 -7.18
N ILE A 159 -0.56 -18.97 -6.15
CA ILE A 159 -1.38 -20.09 -5.63
C ILE A 159 -2.69 -20.20 -6.40
N VAL A 160 -3.41 -19.10 -6.54
CA VAL A 160 -4.69 -19.03 -7.23
C VAL A 160 -4.89 -17.62 -7.76
N SER A 161 -5.51 -17.53 -8.93
CA SER A 161 -6.12 -16.31 -9.44
C SER A 161 -7.57 -16.67 -9.75
N ASP A 162 -8.49 -15.86 -9.26
CA ASP A 162 -9.92 -16.06 -9.47
C ASP A 162 -10.61 -14.70 -9.64
N SER A 163 -11.81 -14.70 -10.18
CA SER A 163 -12.61 -13.51 -10.45
C SER A 163 -14.04 -13.67 -9.96
N TRP A 164 -14.79 -12.57 -9.89
CA TRP A 164 -16.22 -12.63 -9.63
C TRP A 164 -16.93 -13.44 -10.73
N HIS A 165 -17.69 -14.46 -10.34
CA HIS A 165 -18.42 -15.33 -11.26
C HIS A 165 -19.91 -14.99 -11.38
N GLY A 166 -20.41 -14.09 -10.52
CA GLY A 166 -21.78 -13.61 -10.55
C GLY A 166 -21.97 -12.45 -11.52
N ASP A 167 -23.20 -11.96 -11.62
CA ASP A 167 -23.49 -10.70 -12.31
C ASP A 167 -23.47 -9.51 -11.34
N GLU A 168 -23.86 -8.34 -11.83
CA GLU A 168 -23.90 -7.10 -11.05
C GLU A 168 -24.97 -7.17 -9.94
N HIS A 169 -26.06 -7.92 -10.14
CA HIS A 169 -27.10 -8.12 -9.12
C HIS A 169 -26.58 -9.00 -7.99
N ASP A 170 -25.89 -10.09 -8.30
CA ASP A 170 -25.25 -10.94 -7.28
C ASP A 170 -24.28 -10.11 -6.42
N TYR A 171 -23.60 -9.11 -7.01
CA TYR A 171 -22.70 -8.21 -6.30
C TYR A 171 -23.47 -7.23 -5.41
N TRP A 172 -24.58 -6.65 -5.88
CA TRP A 172 -25.44 -5.78 -5.06
C TRP A 172 -26.02 -6.51 -3.86
N ASP A 173 -26.46 -7.76 -4.03
CA ASP A 173 -26.97 -8.58 -2.92
C ASP A 173 -25.86 -8.82 -1.88
N PHE A 174 -24.63 -9.13 -2.32
CA PHE A 174 -23.47 -9.24 -1.43
C PHE A 174 -23.12 -7.92 -0.73
N GLU A 175 -23.15 -6.80 -1.44
CA GLU A 175 -22.89 -5.46 -0.90
C GLU A 175 -23.94 -5.07 0.15
N ASP A 176 -25.22 -5.31 -0.15
CA ASP A 176 -26.33 -5.06 0.76
C ASP A 176 -26.20 -5.92 2.03
N GLU A 177 -25.94 -7.23 1.89
CA GLU A 177 -25.69 -8.12 3.03
C GLU A 177 -24.50 -7.65 3.88
N PHE A 178 -23.41 -7.21 3.26
CA PHE A 178 -22.23 -6.69 3.95
C PHE A 178 -22.55 -5.44 4.79
N TYR A 179 -23.41 -4.55 4.29
CA TYR A 179 -23.79 -3.31 4.99
C TYR A 179 -25.04 -3.43 5.86
N MET A 180 -25.78 -4.55 5.83
CA MET A 180 -26.97 -4.74 6.67
C MET A 180 -26.65 -4.63 8.16
N ASP A 181 -25.53 -5.18 8.63
CA ASP A 181 -25.11 -5.08 10.04
C ASP A 181 -24.82 -3.63 10.48
N ASP A 182 -24.20 -2.85 9.59
CA ASP A 182 -23.92 -1.42 9.83
C ASP A 182 -25.19 -0.58 9.82
N LYS A 183 -26.15 -0.92 8.95
CA LYS A 183 -27.45 -0.26 8.86
C LYS A 183 -28.34 -0.58 10.06
N GLU A 184 -28.39 -1.84 10.50
CA GLU A 184 -29.10 -2.24 11.71
C GLU A 184 -28.51 -1.58 12.96
N LEU A 185 -27.17 -1.48 13.04
CA LEU A 185 -26.50 -0.79 14.13
C LEU A 185 -26.74 0.73 14.09
N ALA A 186 -26.75 1.35 12.91
CA ALA A 186 -27.06 2.75 12.72
C ALA A 186 -28.53 3.06 13.07
N ASP A 187 -29.47 2.21 12.64
CA ASP A 187 -30.89 2.35 12.94
C ASP A 187 -31.17 2.18 14.44
N LYS A 188 -30.49 1.25 15.11
CA LYS A 188 -30.56 1.10 16.57
C LYS A 188 -30.05 2.34 17.30
N LYS A 189 -28.90 2.89 16.91
CA LYS A 189 -28.35 4.13 17.48
C LYS A 189 -29.28 5.33 17.26
N ASN A 190 -29.83 5.46 16.05
CA ASN A 190 -30.78 6.52 15.71
C ASN A 190 -32.06 6.42 16.55
N LYS A 191 -32.58 5.20 16.75
CA LYS A 191 -33.77 4.96 17.57
C LYS A 191 -33.50 5.31 19.04
N GLU A 192 -32.38 4.86 19.60
CA GLU A 192 -31.98 5.16 20.98
C GLU A 192 -31.79 6.68 21.19
N GLU A 193 -31.21 7.39 20.22
CA GLU A 193 -31.02 8.84 20.29
C GLU A 193 -32.35 9.60 20.20
N THR A 194 -33.26 9.20 19.31
CA THR A 194 -34.61 9.77 19.22
C THR A 194 -35.39 9.55 20.51
N GLU A 195 -35.35 8.35 21.09
CA GLU A 195 -36.01 8.06 22.38
C GLU A 195 -35.43 8.89 23.54
N ARG A 196 -34.13 9.18 23.52
CA ARG A 196 -33.50 10.10 24.50
C ARG A 196 -34.02 11.52 24.32
N LYS A 197 -34.05 12.03 23.08
CA LYS A 197 -34.55 13.38 22.76
C LYS A 197 -36.01 13.56 23.19
N ILE A 198 -36.87 12.57 22.94
CA ILE A 198 -38.27 12.58 23.39
C ILE A 198 -38.36 12.69 24.91
N ARG A 199 -37.58 11.89 25.66
CA ARG A 199 -37.58 11.93 27.13
C ARG A 199 -37.11 13.28 27.68
N GLU A 200 -36.09 13.89 27.06
CA GLU A 200 -35.61 15.22 27.44
C GLU A 200 -36.66 16.31 27.18
N LEU A 201 -37.31 16.27 26.02
CA LEU A 201 -38.39 17.20 25.69
C LEU A 201 -39.59 17.05 26.64
N GLN A 202 -39.99 15.82 26.96
CA GLN A 202 -41.06 15.56 27.93
C GLN A 202 -40.71 16.13 29.33
N LYS A 203 -39.46 15.94 29.77
CA LYS A 203 -38.98 16.53 31.04
C LYS A 203 -39.03 18.06 31.02
N ARG A 204 -38.62 18.69 29.91
CA ARG A 204 -38.69 20.15 29.75
C ARG A 204 -40.13 20.66 29.77
N ILE A 205 -41.01 20.05 28.98
CA ILE A 205 -42.44 20.39 28.96
C ILE A 205 -43.02 20.28 30.38
N SER A 206 -42.74 19.19 31.10
CA SER A 206 -43.23 19.02 32.47
C SER A 206 -42.72 20.11 33.43
N ALA A 207 -41.43 20.49 33.32
CA ALA A 207 -40.85 21.55 34.14
C ALA A 207 -41.45 22.92 33.80
N ASP A 208 -41.59 23.22 32.51
CA ASP A 208 -42.16 24.47 32.01
C ASP A 208 -43.65 24.60 32.36
N SER A 209 -44.43 23.52 32.24
CA SER A 209 -45.83 23.48 32.68
C SER A 209 -45.97 23.70 34.18
N LYS A 210 -45.07 23.12 34.99
CA LYS A 210 -45.06 23.36 36.45
C LYS A 210 -44.77 24.82 36.76
N LYS A 211 -43.76 25.39 36.10
CA LYS A 211 -43.39 26.81 36.25
C LYS A 211 -44.51 27.74 35.78
N LEU A 212 -45.20 27.40 34.69
CA LEU A 212 -46.35 28.15 34.21
C LEU A 212 -47.48 28.14 35.25
N ALA A 213 -47.81 26.97 35.81
CA ALA A 213 -48.83 26.84 36.85
C ALA A 213 -48.48 27.63 38.12
N GLU A 214 -47.20 27.65 38.52
CA GLU A 214 -46.72 28.50 39.63
C GLU A 214 -46.91 29.99 39.33
N LEU A 215 -46.65 30.44 38.09
CA LEU A 215 -46.79 31.83 37.68
C LEU A 215 -48.25 32.27 37.49
N THR A 216 -49.13 31.35 37.09
CA THR A 216 -50.57 31.62 36.90
C THR A 216 -51.39 31.41 38.18
N SER A 217 -50.81 30.83 39.23
CA SER A 217 -51.44 30.69 40.56
C SER A 217 -51.89 32.04 41.16
N ASP A 218 -51.25 33.14 40.77
CA ASP A 218 -51.52 34.49 41.30
C ASP A 218 -52.46 35.34 40.40
N PHE A 219 -52.92 34.80 39.26
CA PHE A 219 -53.82 35.50 38.32
C PHE A 219 -54.90 34.56 37.77
N PRO A 220 -56.21 34.85 37.91
CA PRO A 220 -57.28 34.00 37.39
C PRO A 220 -57.43 34.23 35.88
N VAL A 221 -56.56 33.61 35.10
CA VAL A 221 -56.77 33.41 33.67
C VAL A 221 -57.05 31.92 33.48
N ASP A 222 -58.16 31.59 32.82
CA ASP A 222 -58.57 30.20 32.56
C ASP A 222 -57.68 29.62 31.46
N VAL A 223 -56.42 29.33 31.81
CA VAL A 223 -55.36 28.86 30.91
C VAL A 223 -55.79 27.58 30.18
N ASP A 224 -56.64 26.77 30.80
CA ASP A 224 -57.17 25.54 30.22
C ASP A 224 -58.05 25.79 28.99
N GLU A 225 -58.80 26.90 28.96
CA GLU A 225 -59.68 27.25 27.83
C GLU A 225 -58.86 27.68 26.59
N GLU A 226 -57.79 28.46 26.79
CA GLU A 226 -56.88 28.84 25.70
C GLU A 226 -56.07 27.63 25.21
N LEU A 227 -55.60 26.75 26.11
CA LEU A 227 -54.84 25.55 25.73
C LEU A 227 -55.68 24.55 24.92
N ASP A 228 -56.98 24.42 25.25
CA ASP A 228 -57.93 23.60 24.48
C ASP A 228 -58.16 24.16 23.08
N LYS A 229 -58.19 25.50 22.93
CA LYS A 229 -58.30 26.19 21.64
C LYS A 229 -57.09 25.95 20.75
N TYR A 230 -55.88 25.98 21.32
CA TYR A 230 -54.65 25.66 20.58
C TYR A 230 -54.58 24.18 20.20
N LYS A 231 -54.98 23.26 21.08
CA LYS A 231 -55.05 21.82 20.75
C LYS A 231 -56.00 21.53 19.58
N LYS A 232 -57.20 22.11 19.60
CA LYS A 232 -58.18 21.99 18.49
C LYS A 232 -57.65 22.57 17.18
N THR A 233 -56.90 23.67 17.24
CA THR A 233 -56.29 24.28 16.05
C THR A 233 -55.19 23.42 15.46
N ILE A 234 -54.35 22.80 16.30
CA ILE A 234 -53.29 21.88 15.85
C ILE A 234 -53.88 20.59 15.26
N GLU A 235 -54.95 20.04 15.85
CA GLU A 235 -55.65 18.89 15.25
C GLU A 235 -56.29 19.23 13.90
N PHE A 236 -56.87 20.42 13.77
CA PHE A 236 -57.42 20.90 12.51
C PHE A 236 -56.33 21.02 11.43
N MET A 237 -55.16 21.59 11.75
CA MET A 237 -54.03 21.71 10.84
C MET A 237 -53.55 20.33 10.34
N LYS A 238 -53.38 19.36 11.26
CA LYS A 238 -53.02 17.98 10.89
C LYS A 238 -54.03 17.32 9.96
N LYS A 239 -55.32 17.61 10.14
CA LYS A 239 -56.41 17.05 9.32
C LYS A 239 -56.43 17.60 7.89
N ILE A 240 -55.89 18.79 7.67
CA ILE A 240 -55.73 19.41 6.34
C ILE A 240 -54.33 19.21 5.75
N GLY A 241 -53.48 18.38 6.38
CA GLY A 241 -52.17 17.99 5.87
C GLY A 241 -51.06 19.03 6.04
N ILE A 242 -51.22 19.97 6.99
CA ILE A 242 -50.20 20.92 7.46
C ILE A 242 -49.70 20.46 8.82
#